data_AF-A0A1I6LK25-F1
#
_entry.id   AF-A0A1I6LK25-F1
#
_cell.length_a   1.000
_cell.length_b   1.000
_cell.length_c   1.000
_cell.angle_alpha   90.00
_cell.angle_beta   90.00
_cell.angle_gamma   90.00
#
_symmetry.space_group_name_H-M   'P 1'
#
loop_
_entity.id
_entity.type
_entity.pdbx_description
1 polymer ?
#
loop_
_entity_poly.entity_id
_entity_poly.type
_entity_poly.pdbx_seq_one_letter_code
_entity_poly.pdbx_strand_id
1 'polypeptide(L)' 'MGKRKSVVLSLVLTFFFGPFGMLYSTVPGALVMMVLYVAIGIPTLGWGLAVLHPIAMIWGAIAADRANR' A
#
# COMPACT_ATOMS: atom_id res chain seq x y z
N MET A 1 -20.05 -4.53 -16.18
CA MET A 1 -19.20 -5.52 -15.47
C MET A 1 -18.00 -4.80 -14.90
N GLY A 2 -18.06 -4.40 -13.63
CA GLY A 2 -16.92 -3.75 -12.97
C GLY A 2 -15.73 -4.71 -12.91
N LYS A 3 -14.58 -4.28 -13.44
CA LYS A 3 -13.35 -5.07 -13.48
C LYS A 3 -12.93 -5.36 -12.03
N ARG A 4 -13.14 -6.60 -11.56
CA ARG A 4 -12.69 -7.03 -10.22
C ARG A 4 -11.19 -6.75 -10.10
N LYS A 5 -10.81 -5.97 -9.09
CA LYS A 5 -9.41 -5.71 -8.76
C LYS A 5 -8.86 -6.92 -8.01
N SER A 6 -7.72 -7.46 -8.44
CA SER A 6 -7.13 -8.62 -7.77
C SER A 6 -6.44 -8.20 -6.47
N VAL A 7 -6.91 -8.75 -5.34
CA VAL A 7 -6.29 -8.53 -4.01
C VAL A 7 -4.86 -9.07 -3.99
N VAL A 8 -4.63 -10.22 -4.62
CA VAL A 8 -3.30 -10.84 -4.73
C VAL A 8 -2.35 -9.94 -5.50
N LEU A 9 -2.80 -9.36 -6.62
CA LEU A 9 -1.96 -8.45 -7.40
C LEU A 9 -1.62 -7.19 -6.60
N SER A 10 -2.59 -6.63 -5.87
CA SER A 10 -2.39 -5.51 -4.94
C SER A 10 -1.32 -5.85 -3.89
N LEU A 11 -1.41 -7.02 -3.26
CA LEU A 11 -0.46 -7.47 -2.24
C LEU A 11 0.96 -7.64 -2.81
N VAL A 12 1.10 -8.29 -3.97
CA VAL A 12 2.41 -8.49 -4.63
C VAL A 12 3.03 -7.15 -4.99
N LEU A 13 2.27 -6.24 -5.60
CA LEU A 13 2.75 -4.90 -5.92
C LEU A 13 3.17 -4.13 -4.66
N THR A 14 2.38 -4.22 -3.59
CA THR A 14 2.66 -3.51 -2.32
C THR A 14 3.84 -4.13 -1.58
N PHE A 15 4.08 -5.43 -1.72
CA PHE A 15 5.24 -6.10 -1.16
C PHE A 15 6.55 -5.65 -1.82
N PHE A 16 6.60 -5.56 -3.15
CA PHE A 16 7.83 -5.15 -3.85
C PHE A 16 8.05 -3.63 -3.84
N PHE A 17 6.98 -2.84 -3.93
CA PHE A 17 7.07 -1.40 -4.12
C PHE A 17 6.54 -0.55 -2.95
N GLY A 18 6.09 -1.18 -1.85
CA GLY A 18 5.52 -0.49 -0.70
C GLY A 18 4.28 0.33 -1.11
N PRO A 19 4.18 1.62 -0.76
CA PRO A 19 3.00 2.45 -1.02
C PRO A 19 2.68 2.61 -2.50
N PHE A 20 3.65 2.48 -3.40
CA PHE A 20 3.39 2.52 -4.85
C PHE A 20 2.50 1.36 -5.28
N GLY A 21 2.57 0.20 -4.63
CA GLY A 21 1.67 -0.91 -4.93
C GLY A 21 0.22 -0.65 -4.55
N MET A 22 -0.02 0.25 -3.59
CA MET A 22 -1.37 0.67 -3.22
C MET A 22 -2.03 1.51 -4.32
N LEU A 23 -1.29 2.10 -5.28
CA LEU A 23 -1.88 2.85 -6.39
C LEU A 23 -2.84 2.01 -7.24
N TYR A 24 -2.66 0.68 -7.27
CA TYR A 24 -3.57 -0.23 -7.95
C TYR A 24 -4.96 -0.30 -7.28
N SER A 25 -5.00 -0.26 -5.94
CA SER A 25 -6.22 -0.42 -5.16
C SER A 25 -6.81 0.93 -4.72
N THR A 26 -5.98 1.86 -4.23
CA THR A 26 -6.36 3.17 -3.68
C THR A 26 -5.29 4.24 -3.92
N VAL A 27 -5.64 5.26 -4.71
CA VAL A 27 -4.80 6.45 -4.94
C VAL A 27 -4.64 7.31 -3.66
N PRO A 28 -5.71 7.68 -2.92
CA PRO A 28 -5.54 8.50 -1.72
C PRO A 28 -4.79 7.78 -0.60
N GLY A 29 -4.99 6.46 -0.44
CA GLY A 29 -4.26 5.66 0.56
C GLY A 29 -2.77 5.57 0.24
N ALA A 30 -2.43 5.39 -1.04
CA ALA A 30 -1.04 5.42 -1.51
C ALA A 30 -0.37 6.76 -1.21
N LEU A 31 -1.05 7.88 -1.45
CA LEU A 31 -0.51 9.23 -1.19
C LEU A 31 -0.18 9.42 0.30
N VAL A 32 -1.10 9.04 1.19
CA VAL A 32 -0.90 9.11 2.65
C VAL A 32 0.30 8.26 3.07
N MET A 33 0.37 7.02 2.58
CA MET A 33 1.48 6.12 2.92
C MET A 33 2.81 6.59 2.34
N MET A 34 2.82 7.25 1.19
CA MET A 34 4.03 7.84 0.61
C MET A 34 4.56 8.98 1.47
N VAL A 35 3.69 9.84 2.00
CA VAL A 35 4.07 10.88 2.98
C VAL A 35 4.61 10.25 4.27
N LEU A 36 3.97 9.21 4.80
CA LEU A 36 4.43 8.51 6.00
C LEU A 36 5.79 7.82 5.80
N TYR A 37 6.02 7.24 4.62
CA TYR A 37 7.30 6.65 4.25
C TYR A 37 8.43 7.67 4.30
N VAL A 38 8.20 8.88 3.79
CA VAL A 38 9.20 9.95 3.82
C VAL A 38 9.35 10.50 5.25
N ALA A 39 8.23 10.80 5.91
CA ALA A 39 8.22 11.42 7.24
C ALA A 39 8.80 10.52 8.34
N ILE A 40 8.62 9.19 8.24
CA ILE A 40 9.15 8.23 9.22
C ILE A 40 10.42 7.57 8.70
N GLY A 41 10.50 7.24 7.40
CA GLY A 41 11.65 6.55 6.82
C GLY A 41 12.93 7.37 6.86
N ILE A 42 12.88 8.69 6.59
CA ILE A 42 14.07 9.55 6.68
C ILE A 42 14.64 9.62 8.10
N PRO A 43 13.87 10.02 9.14
CA PRO A 43 14.43 10.13 10.49
C PRO A 43 14.80 8.78 11.12
N THR A 44 14.17 7.69 10.71
CA THR A 44 14.49 6.33 11.21
C THR A 44 15.57 5.62 10.38
N LEU A 45 16.16 6.28 9.38
CA LEU A 45 17.10 5.67 8.43
C LEU A 45 16.56 4.37 7.80
N GLY A 46 15.25 4.33 7.55
CA GLY A 46 14.56 3.19 6.96
C GLY A 46 14.05 2.12 7.94
N TRP A 47 14.40 2.18 9.23
CA TRP A 47 13.90 1.18 10.19
C TRP A 47 12.39 1.21 10.38
N GLY A 48 11.79 2.40 10.36
CA GLY A 48 10.33 2.55 10.42
C GLY A 48 9.62 1.98 9.19
N LEU A 49 10.32 1.84 8.06
CA LEU A 49 9.77 1.23 6.85
C LEU A 49 9.48 -0.26 7.07
N ALA A 50 10.28 -0.98 7.87
CA ALA A 50 10.04 -2.39 8.17
C ALA A 50 8.66 -2.64 8.83
N VAL A 51 8.14 -1.66 9.58
CA VAL A 51 6.81 -1.69 10.20
C VAL A 51 5.74 -1.08 9.27
N LEU A 52 6.05 0.01 8.58
CA LEU A 52 5.12 0.65 7.65
C LEU A 52 4.80 -0.22 6.43
N HIS A 53 5.74 -1.04 5.96
CA HIS A 53 5.57 -1.91 4.79
C HIS A 53 4.46 -2.96 4.97
N PRO A 54 4.41 -3.75 6.06
CA PRO A 54 3.29 -4.64 6.32
C PRO A 54 1.96 -3.89 6.55
N ILE A 55 1.99 -2.70 7.14
CA ILE A 55 0.78 -1.87 7.28
C ILE A 55 0.23 -1.46 5.90
N ALA A 56 1.12 -1.02 5.00
CA ALA A 56 0.75 -0.69 3.63
C ALA A 56 0.17 -1.91 2.89
N MET A 57 0.76 -3.10 3.06
CA MET A 57 0.26 -4.34 2.47
C MET A 57 -1.16 -4.69 2.91
N ILE A 58 -1.42 -4.65 4.23
CA ILE A 58 -2.76 -4.94 4.78
C ILE A 58 -3.78 -3.91 4.26
N TRP A 59 -3.41 -2.63 4.27
CA TRP A 59 -4.32 -1.59 3.79
C TRP A 59 -4.59 -1.72 2.28
N GLY A 60 -3.56 -2.02 1.48
CA GLY A 60 -3.69 -2.25 0.05
C GLY A 60 -4.56 -3.46 -0.28
N ALA A 61 -4.52 -4.52 0.54
CA ALA A 61 -5.39 -5.68 0.41
C ALA A 61 -6.85 -5.33 0.75
N ILE A 62 -7.09 -4.65 1.87
CA ILE A 62 -8.43 -4.20 2.30
C ILE A 62 -9.05 -3.26 1.26
N ALA A 63 -8.27 -2.34 0.69
CA ALA A 63 -8.73 -1.43 -0.34
C ALA A 63 -9.11 -2.15 -1.65
N ALA A 64 -8.36 -3.19 -2.03
CA ALA A 64 -8.67 -4.01 -3.19
C ALA A 64 -9.94 -4.85 -2.97
N ASP A 65 -10.13 -5.42 -1.78
CA ASP A 65 -11.33 -6.18 -1.43
C ASP A 65 -12.58 -5.29 -1.41
N ARG A 66 -12.49 -4.09 -0.82
CA ARG A 66 -13.58 -3.09 -0.84
C ARG A 66 -13.98 -2.67 -2.25
N ALA A 67 -13.06 -2.66 -3.20
CA ALA A 67 -13.36 -2.32 -4.59
C ALA A 67 -14.07 -3.44 -5.37
N ASN A 68 -14.07 -4.68 -4.84
CA ASN A 68 -14.76 -5.83 -5.42
C ASN A 68 -16.17 -6.05 -4.87
N ARG A 69 -16.49 -5.40 -3.76
CA ARG A 69 -17.77 -5.49 -3.07
C ARG A 69 -18.75 -4.48 -3.62
#